data_AF-A0A542XUI0-F1
#
_entry.id   AF-A0A542XUI0-F1
#
_cell.length_a   1.000
_cell.length_b   1.000
_cell.length_c   1.000
_cell.angle_alpha   90.00
_cell.angle_beta   90.00
_cell.angle_gamma   90.00
#
_symmetry.space_group_name_H-M   'P 1'
#
loop_
_entity.id
_entity.type
_entity.pdbx_description
1 polymer ?
#
loop_
_entity_poly.entity_id
_entity_poly.type
_entity_poly.pdbx_seq_one_letter_code
_entity_poly.pdbx_strand_id
1 'polypeptide(L)' 'MATPVRPNPIGLSAVQLRNRMIVSARRIIVEHWLRVDRCPVCGCGWPCPPTVYAYDYLTSVGQGSWTPPGHVLGRR' A
#
# COMPACT_ATOMS: atom_id res chain seq x y z
N MET A 1 46.75 7.75 -7.37
CA MET A 1 45.67 7.36 -6.44
C MET A 1 44.35 7.48 -7.17
N ALA A 2 43.63 6.37 -7.35
CA ALA A 2 42.31 6.39 -7.98
C ALA A 2 41.27 6.85 -6.96
N THR A 3 40.51 7.88 -7.31
CA THR A 3 39.34 8.31 -6.52
C THR A 3 38.26 7.23 -6.62
N PRO A 4 37.73 6.71 -5.51
CA PRO A 4 36.58 5.82 -5.58
C PRO A 4 35.37 6.62 -6.06
N VAL A 5 34.90 6.33 -7.28
CA VAL A 5 33.57 6.74 -7.74
C VAL A 5 32.58 5.97 -6.87
N ARG A 6 31.97 6.66 -5.91
CA ARG A 6 30.82 6.12 -5.19
C ARG A 6 29.69 5.98 -6.21
N PRO A 7 29.17 4.77 -6.48
CA PRO A 7 28.02 4.62 -7.35
C PRO A 7 26.91 5.50 -6.79
N ASN A 8 26.33 6.35 -7.64
CA ASN A 8 25.16 7.13 -7.27
C ASN A 8 24.13 6.11 -6.76
N PRO A 9 23.66 6.18 -5.49
CA PRO A 9 22.59 5.29 -5.09
C PRO A 9 21.46 5.58 -6.06
N ILE A 10 20.94 4.55 -6.73
CA ILE A 10 19.69 4.62 -7.48
C ILE A 10 18.59 4.76 -6.42
N GLY A 11 18.61 5.88 -5.71
CA GLY A 11 17.68 6.25 -4.67
C GLY A 11 16.44 6.78 -5.36
N LEU A 12 15.28 6.28 -4.96
CA LEU A 12 14.03 6.85 -5.41
C LEU A 12 13.97 8.30 -4.96
N SER A 13 13.52 9.19 -5.85
CA SER A 13 13.09 10.51 -5.40
C SER A 13 11.94 10.36 -4.41
N ALA A 14 11.72 11.35 -3.56
CA ALA A 14 10.62 11.34 -2.58
C ALA A 14 9.25 11.10 -3.27
N VAL A 15 9.07 11.64 -4.48
CA VAL A 15 7.85 11.45 -5.29
C VAL A 15 7.74 10.01 -5.78
N GLN A 16 8.83 9.40 -6.26
CA GLN A 16 8.84 8.01 -6.70
C GLN A 16 8.56 7.04 -5.54
N LEU A 17 9.15 7.31 -4.36
CA LEU A 17 8.88 6.53 -3.15
C LEU A 17 7.41 6.67 -2.73
N ARG A 18 6.87 7.89 -2.69
CA ARG A 18 5.45 8.15 -2.38
C ARG A 18 4.52 7.39 -3.32
N ASN A 19 4.79 7.45 -4.63
CA ASN A 19 3.96 6.76 -5.62
C ASN A 19 4.00 5.24 -5.44
N ARG A 20 5.17 4.67 -5.13
CA ARG A 20 5.28 3.23 -4.82
C ARG A 20 4.51 2.87 -3.55
N MET A 21 4.63 3.66 -2.49
CA MET A 21 3.92 3.43 -1.24
C MET A 21 2.40 3.53 -1.40
N ILE A 22 1.89 4.45 -2.23
CA ILE A 22 0.46 4.54 -2.58
C ILE A 22 -0.02 3.24 -3.25
N VAL A 23 0.75 2.74 -4.22
CA VAL A 23 0.42 1.48 -4.91
C VAL A 23 0.42 0.31 -3.92
N SER A 24 1.42 0.23 -3.03
CA SER A 24 1.49 -0.80 -1.99
C SER A 24 0.30 -0.73 -1.03
N ALA A 25 -0.08 0.45 -0.55
CA ALA A 25 -1.23 0.62 0.36
C ALA A 25 -2.55 0.18 -0.30
N ARG A 26 -2.77 0.58 -1.55
CA ARG A 26 -3.95 0.14 -2.34
C ARG A 26 -3.98 -1.37 -2.53
N ARG A 27 -2.81 -1.99 -2.75
CA ARG A 27 -2.69 -3.44 -2.89
C ARG A 27 -3.05 -4.17 -1.60
N ILE A 28 -2.55 -3.70 -0.45
CA ILE A 28 -2.90 -4.24 0.88
C ILE A 28 -4.42 -4.17 1.06
N ILE A 29 -5.03 -3.01 0.80
CA ILE A 29 -6.49 -2.84 0.96
C ILE A 29 -7.25 -3.84 0.07
N VAL A 30 -6.87 -4.01 -1.20
CA VAL A 30 -7.49 -5.00 -2.11
C VAL A 30 -7.34 -6.42 -1.61
N GLU A 31 -6.14 -6.83 -1.21
CA GLU A 31 -5.87 -8.20 -0.78
C GLU A 31 -6.57 -8.54 0.53
N HIS A 32 -6.76 -7.54 1.39
CA HIS A 32 -7.48 -7.65 2.65
C HIS A 32 -8.96 -7.29 2.52
N TRP A 33 -9.42 -6.96 1.32
CA TRP A 33 -10.81 -6.66 1.00
C TRP A 33 -11.62 -7.96 0.94
N LEU A 34 -12.92 -7.85 1.21
CA LEU A 34 -13.88 -8.93 1.42
C LEU A 34 -13.75 -9.67 2.75
N ARG A 35 -14.63 -9.30 3.68
CA ARG A 35 -15.58 -10.14 4.44
C ARG A 35 -16.00 -9.31 5.64
N VAL A 36 -17.30 -9.04 5.70
CA VAL A 36 -17.99 -8.07 6.58
C VAL A 36 -17.46 -8.09 8.02
N ASP A 37 -17.04 -9.26 8.52
CA ASP A 37 -16.57 -9.41 9.91
C ASP A 37 -15.10 -9.82 10.05
N ARG A 38 -14.44 -10.40 9.02
CA ARG A 38 -13.12 -11.05 9.18
C ARG A 38 -12.20 -10.88 7.97
N CYS A 39 -10.97 -10.42 8.18
CA CYS A 39 -9.97 -10.32 7.12
C CYS A 39 -9.57 -11.70 6.56
N PRO A 40 -9.60 -11.91 5.22
CA PRO A 40 -9.27 -13.19 4.61
C PRO A 40 -7.77 -13.51 4.65
N VAL A 41 -6.92 -12.48 4.79
CA VAL A 41 -5.46 -12.62 4.83
C VAL A 41 -4.98 -12.80 6.27
N CYS A 42 -5.44 -11.96 7.20
CA CYS A 42 -4.98 -11.98 8.60
C CYS A 42 -5.77 -12.94 9.49
N GLY A 43 -6.99 -13.33 9.10
CA GLY A 43 -7.85 -14.16 9.94
C GLY A 43 -8.33 -13.50 11.24
N CYS A 44 -8.23 -12.18 11.38
CA CYS A 44 -8.77 -11.41 12.51
C CYS A 44 -9.95 -10.54 12.07
N GLY A 45 -10.57 -9.81 13.00
CA GLY A 45 -11.67 -8.89 12.72
C GLY A 45 -11.31 -7.87 11.63
N TRP A 46 -12.27 -7.52 10.78
CA TRP A 46 -12.10 -6.45 9.80
C TRP A 46 -12.59 -5.10 10.39
N PRO A 47 -11.84 -3.99 10.23
CA PRO A 47 -10.56 -3.88 9.55
C PRO A 47 -9.38 -4.40 10.41
N CYS A 48 -8.48 -5.16 9.78
CA CYS A 48 -7.26 -5.63 10.42
C CYS A 48 -6.16 -4.55 10.43
N PRO A 49 -5.14 -4.63 11.32
CA PRO A 49 -4.10 -3.60 11.44
C PRO A 49 -3.40 -3.19 10.13
N PRO A 50 -3.06 -4.12 9.20
CA PRO A 50 -2.48 -3.72 7.91
C PRO A 50 -3.39 -2.82 7.07
N THR A 51 -4.70 -3.09 7.08
CA THR A 51 -5.70 -2.28 6.39
C THR A 51 -5.82 -0.90 7.02
N VAL A 52 -5.78 -0.81 8.36
CA VAL A 52 -5.79 0.45 9.09
C VAL A 52 -4.58 1.30 8.69
N TYR A 53 -3.36 0.75 8.77
CA TYR A 53 -2.15 1.47 8.38
C TYR A 53 -2.12 1.88 6.90
N ALA A 54 -2.67 1.06 6.01
CA ALA A 54 -2.80 1.42 4.61
C ALA A 54 -3.73 2.62 4.41
N TYR A 55 -4.88 2.66 5.10
CA TYR A 55 -5.80 3.80 5.07
C TYR A 55 -5.22 5.05 5.74
N ASP A 56 -4.52 4.91 6.87
CA ASP A 56 -3.83 6.02 7.53
C ASP A 56 -2.80 6.65 6.59
N TYR A 57 -2.02 5.82 5.90
CA TYR A 57 -1.07 6.31 4.91
C TYR A 57 -1.77 7.00 3.73
N LEU A 58 -2.81 6.39 3.15
CA LEU A 58 -3.57 7.01 2.05
C LEU A 58 -4.19 8.35 2.47
N THR A 59 -4.70 8.44 3.70
CA THR A 59 -5.22 9.69 4.28
C THR A 59 -4.13 10.75 4.37
N SER A 60 -2.93 10.38 4.84
CA SER A 60 -1.79 11.30 4.95
C SER A 60 -1.34 11.90 3.61
N VAL A 61 -1.66 11.24 2.49
CA VAL A 61 -1.33 11.69 1.12
C VAL A 61 -2.55 12.18 0.34
N GLY A 62 -3.67 12.45 1.00
CA GLY A 62 -4.88 13.03 0.38
C GLY A 62 -5.72 12.05 -0.45
N GLN A 63 -5.59 10.74 -0.22
CA GLN A 63 -6.30 9.68 -0.94
C GLN A 63 -7.11 8.76 -0.01
N GLY A 64 -7.49 9.23 1.18
CA GLY A 64 -8.19 8.42 2.19
C GLY A 64 -9.55 7.86 1.74
N SER A 65 -10.19 8.45 0.74
CA SER A 65 -11.47 8.00 0.18
C SER A 65 -11.34 6.89 -0.88
N TRP A 66 -10.12 6.40 -1.13
CA TRP A 66 -9.90 5.37 -2.13
C TRP A 66 -10.53 4.03 -1.72
N THR A 67 -11.23 3.39 -2.66
CA THR A 67 -11.84 2.07 -2.49
C THR A 67 -11.49 1.17 -3.67
N PRO A 68 -11.36 -0.16 -3.47
CA PRO A 68 -11.10 -1.10 -4.55
C PRO A 68 -12.17 -1.08 -5.64
N PRO A 69 -11.80 -1.11 -6.93
CA PRO A 69 -12.78 -1.26 -8.01
C PRO A 69 -13.46 -2.64 -7.94
N GLY A 70 -14.77 -2.70 -8.15
CA GLY A 70 -15.56 -3.95 -8.05
C GLY A 70 -15.05 -5.10 -8.92
N HIS A 71 -14.46 -4.82 -10.09
CA HIS A 71 -13.87 -5.85 -10.97
C HIS A 71 -12.59 -6.48 -10.44
N VAL A 72 -11.92 -5.86 -9.45
CA VAL A 72 -10.75 -6.43 -8.76
C VAL A 72 -11.20 -7.38 -7.65
N LEU A 73 -12.38 -7.13 -7.09
CA LEU A 73 -12.98 -7.93 -6.01
C LEU A 73 -13.61 -9.23 -6.50
N GLY A 74 -14.12 -9.26 -7.73
CA GLY A 74 -14.70 -10.46 -8.35
C GLY A 74 -13.68 -11.39 -9.03
N ARG A 75 -12.38 -11.06 -9.02
CA ARG A 75 -11.31 -11.86 -9.66
C ARG A 75 -10.60 -12.83 -8.70
N ARG A 76 -11.18 -13.15 -7.56
CA ARG A 76 -10.61 -14.05 -6.55
C ARG A 76 -11.46 -15.27 -6.32
#